data_AF-A0A7C3NYV7-F1
#
_entry.id   AF-A0A7C3NYV7-F1
#
_cell.length_a   1.000
_cell.length_b   1.000
_cell.length_c   1.000
_cell.angle_alpha   90.00
_cell.angle_beta   90.00
_cell.angle_gamma   90.00
#
_symmetry.space_group_name_H-M   'P 1'
#
loop_
_entity.id
_entity.type
_entity.pdbx_description
1 polymer ?
#
loop_
_entity_poly.entity_id
_entity_poly.type
_entity_poly.pdbx_seq_one_letter_code
_entity_poly.pdbx_strand_id
1 'polypeptide(L)' 'MQKRKPYVELTVSGLASASLYLLLYLYRDEIMATFTRTDGWYPALPIVAAFVFSFAHGAFTGYFWEVLGVTARLKR' A
#
# COMPACT_ATOMS: atom_id res chain seq x y z
N MET A 1 -30.72 -4.29 -0.20
CA MET A 1 -29.65 -4.46 0.81
C MET A 1 -28.77 -3.23 0.80
N GLN A 2 -28.85 -2.39 1.83
CA GLN A 2 -27.98 -1.22 1.96
C GLN A 2 -26.56 -1.74 2.23
N LYS A 3 -25.68 -1.71 1.22
CA LYS A 3 -24.25 -2.04 1.41
C LYS A 3 -23.71 -1.08 2.48
N ARG A 4 -23.30 -1.62 3.62
CA ARG A 4 -22.61 -0.81 4.64
C ARG A 4 -21.34 -0.24 4.01
N LYS A 5 -21.07 1.04 4.24
CA LYS A 5 -19.84 1.67 3.78
C LYS A 5 -18.63 0.98 4.44
N PRO A 6 -17.54 0.72 3.71
CA PRO A 6 -16.42 -0.11 4.17
C PRO A 6 -15.46 0.66 5.10
N TYR A 7 -15.97 1.19 6.21
CA TYR A 7 -15.20 2.00 7.16
C TYR A 7 -14.12 1.20 7.89
N VAL A 8 -14.38 -0.08 8.18
CA VAL A 8 -13.43 -0.95 8.88
C VAL A 8 -12.27 -1.27 7.95
N GLU A 9 -12.58 -1.68 6.72
CA GLU A 9 -11.60 -2.02 5.70
C GLU A 9 -10.75 -0.80 5.33
N LEU A 10 -11.36 0.39 5.23
CA LEU A 10 -10.64 1.65 5.07
C LEU A 10 -9.63 1.89 6.21
N THR A 11 -10.07 1.71 7.45
CA THR A 11 -9.23 2.01 8.63
C THR A 11 -8.09 1.01 8.75
N VAL A 12 -8.35 -0.28 8.55
CA VAL A 12 -7.32 -1.34 8.62
C VAL A 12 -6.28 -1.17 7.50
N SER A 13 -6.72 -0.97 6.26
CA SER A 13 -5.82 -0.74 5.13
C SER A 13 -5.04 0.58 5.23
N GLY A 14 -5.66 1.62 5.79
CA GLY A 14 -5.02 2.89 6.10
C GLY A 14 -3.92 2.74 7.17
N LEU A 15 -4.21 2.04 8.27
CA LEU A 15 -3.21 1.74 9.31
C LEU A 15 -2.08 0.86 8.78
N ALA A 16 -2.38 -0.14 7.96
CA ALA A 16 -1.37 -0.97 7.32
C ALA A 16 -0.46 -0.12 6.40
N SER A 17 -1.05 0.75 5.58
CA SER A 17 -0.30 1.66 4.70
C SER A 17 0.57 2.63 5.50
N ALA A 18 0.02 3.25 6.55
CA ALA A 18 0.74 4.16 7.43
C ALA A 18 1.91 3.46 8.13
N SER A 19 1.71 2.22 8.60
CA SER A 19 2.75 1.42 9.23
C SER A 19 3.88 1.08 8.26
N LEU A 20 3.56 0.74 7.01
CA LEU A 20 4.57 0.49 5.97
C LEU A 20 5.41 1.74 5.69
N TYR A 21 4.79 2.91 5.53
CA TYR A 21 5.53 4.17 5.37
C TYR A 21 6.36 4.51 6.60
N LEU A 22 5.80 4.33 7.79
CA LEU A 22 6.51 4.57 9.05
C LEU A 22 7.77 3.70 9.14
N LEU A 23 7.66 2.40 8.89
CA LEU A 23 8.78 1.47 8.89
C LEU A 23 9.82 1.84 7.82
N LEU A 24 9.37 2.18 6.61
CA LEU A 24 10.27 2.60 5.53
C LEU A 24 11.12 3.82 5.92
N TYR A 25 10.53 4.79 6.61
CA TYR A 25 11.23 5.98 7.06
C TYR A 25 12.07 5.74 8.32
N LEU A 26 11.61 4.91 9.26
CA LEU A 26 12.38 4.55 10.46
C LEU A 26 13.67 3.80 10.12
N TYR A 27 13.63 2.91 9.14
CA TYR A 27 14.78 2.10 8.71
C TYR A 27 15.38 2.58 7.40
N ARG A 28 15.19 3.88 7.06
CA ARG A 28 15.59 4.44 5.77
C ARG A 28 17.04 4.11 5.39
N ASP A 29 17.98 4.31 6.31
CA ASP A 29 19.40 4.14 6.01
C ASP A 29 19.74 2.67 5.71
N GLU A 30 19.20 1.73 6.48
CA GLU A 30 19.39 0.29 6.26
C GLU A 30 18.72 -0.18 4.96
N ILE A 31 17.51 0.32 4.70
CA ILE A 31 16.77 -0.01 3.48
C ILE A 31 17.51 0.53 2.26
N MET A 32 18.00 1.76 2.29
CA MET A 32 18.78 2.32 1.18
C MET A 32 20.08 1.53 0.98
N ALA A 33 20.83 1.25 2.05
CA ALA A 33 22.04 0.45 1.97
C ALA A 33 21.80 -0.93 1.37
N THR A 34 20.61 -1.50 1.56
CA THR A 34 20.21 -2.81 1.03
C THR A 34 19.68 -2.71 -0.41
N PHE A 35 18.86 -1.71 -0.71
CA PHE A 35 18.15 -1.59 -2.00
C PHE A 35 19.06 -1.08 -3.13
N THR A 36 20.15 -0.38 -2.82
CA THR A 36 21.12 0.08 -3.82
C THR A 36 22.17 -0.97 -4.16
N ARG A 37 22.15 -2.13 -3.52
CA ARG A 37 23.06 -3.23 -3.82
C ARG A 37 22.77 -3.81 -5.19
N THR A 38 23.84 -4.03 -5.94
CA THR A 38 23.77 -4.57 -7.31
C THR A 38 24.15 -6.04 -7.38
N ASP A 39 24.60 -6.64 -6.28
CA ASP A 39 24.95 -8.04 -6.19
C ASP A 39 23.72 -8.95 -6.03
N GLY A 40 23.85 -10.19 -6.51
CA GLY A 40 22.85 -11.24 -6.32
C GLY A 40 21.43 -10.82 -6.74
N TRP A 41 20.46 -11.05 -5.84
CA TRP A 41 19.05 -10.73 -6.06
C TRP A 41 18.59 -9.43 -5.39
N TYR A 42 19.51 -8.66 -4.80
CA TYR A 42 19.18 -7.41 -4.11
C TYR A 42 18.44 -6.38 -4.97
N PRO A 43 18.73 -6.22 -6.29
CA PRO A 43 17.97 -5.33 -7.14
C PRO A 43 16.47 -5.64 -7.25
N ALA A 44 16.03 -6.86 -6.91
CA ALA A 44 14.62 -7.23 -6.89
C ALA A 44 13.88 -6.68 -5.66
N LEU A 45 14.59 -6.35 -4.57
CA LEU A 45 14.00 -5.87 -3.32
C LEU A 45 13.16 -4.58 -3.48
N PRO A 46 13.63 -3.51 -4.15
CA PRO A 46 12.80 -2.33 -4.38
C PRO A 46 11.54 -2.64 -5.21
N ILE A 47 11.59 -3.62 -6.13
CA ILE A 47 10.45 -4.05 -6.93
C ILE A 47 9.42 -4.77 -6.03
N VAL A 48 9.88 -5.69 -5.19
CA VAL A 48 9.03 -6.39 -4.21
C VAL A 48 8.39 -5.40 -3.26
N ALA A 49 9.17 -4.44 -2.73
CA ALA A 49 8.65 -3.38 -1.88
C ALA A 49 7.56 -2.57 -2.60
N ALA A 50 7.80 -2.16 -3.85
CA ALA A 50 6.80 -1.44 -4.64
C ALA A 50 5.49 -2.22 -4.77
N PHE A 51 5.53 -3.55 -4.95
CA PHE A 51 4.32 -4.39 -4.97
C PHE A 51 3.61 -4.45 -3.62
N VAL A 52 4.36 -4.60 -2.51
CA VAL A 52 3.79 -4.61 -1.15
C VAL A 52 3.06 -3.29 -0.87
N PHE A 53 3.71 -2.15 -1.18
CA PHE A 53 3.09 -0.83 -1.04
C PHE A 53 1.89 -0.66 -1.97
N SER A 54 1.99 -1.09 -3.23
CA SER A 54 0.88 -1.01 -4.19
C SER A 54 -0.34 -1.80 -3.72
N PHE A 55 -0.13 -2.97 -3.12
CA PHE A 55 -1.22 -3.78 -2.58
C PHE A 55 -1.89 -3.11 -1.37
N ALA A 56 -1.12 -2.72 -0.36
CA ALA A 56 -1.66 -2.14 0.87
C ALA A 56 -2.29 -0.76 0.62
N HIS A 57 -1.56 0.14 -0.06
CA HIS A 57 -2.05 1.47 -0.38
C HIS A 57 -3.16 1.44 -1.45
N GLY A 58 -3.09 0.50 -2.39
CA GLY A 58 -4.16 0.27 -3.37
C GLY A 58 -5.48 -0.13 -2.73
N ALA A 59 -5.44 -1.04 -1.74
CA ALA A 59 -6.64 -1.40 -0.97
C ALA A 59 -7.20 -0.18 -0.22
N PHE A 60 -6.34 0.59 0.46
CA PHE A 60 -6.74 1.83 1.14
C PHE A 60 -7.41 2.83 0.20
N THR A 61 -6.77 3.15 -0.92
CA THR A 61 -7.30 4.12 -1.89
C THR A 61 -8.63 3.64 -2.48
N GLY A 62 -8.80 2.33 -2.74
CA GLY A 62 -10.07 1.75 -3.18
C GLY A 62 -11.21 2.01 -2.18
N TYR A 63 -11.02 1.63 -0.92
CA TYR A 63 -12.03 1.86 0.12
C TYR A 63 -12.24 3.35 0.42
N PHE A 64 -11.19 4.17 0.29
CA PHE A 64 -11.26 5.61 0.49
C PHE A 64 -12.22 6.24 -0.52
N TRP A 65 -12.06 5.93 -1.80
CA TRP A 65 -12.95 6.39 -2.85
C TRP A 65 -14.38 5.84 -2.67
N GLU A 66 -14.54 4.57 -2.27
CA GLU A 66 -15.86 3.97 -1.99
C GLU A 66 -16.59 4.70 -0.84
N VAL A 67 -15.91 5.04 0.26
CA VAL A 67 -16.49 5.79 1.38
C VAL A 67 -16.90 7.21 0.96
N LEU A 68 -16.11 7.85 0.10
CA LEU A 68 -16.43 9.14 -0.52
C LEU A 68 -17.55 9.07 -1.57
N GLY A 69 -18.00 7.87 -1.95
CA GLY A 69 -19.05 7.66 -2.95
C GLY A 69 -18.56 7.65 -4.40
N VAL A 70 -17.24 7.63 -4.61
CA VAL A 70 -16.62 7.48 -5.92
C VAL A 70 -16.37 5.99 -6.17
N THR A 71 -17.30 5.33 -6.83
CA THR A 71 -17.13 3.94 -7.26
C THR A 71 -16.68 3.87 -8.71
N ALA A 72 -15.73 2.97 -9.01
CA ALA A 72 -15.34 2.69 -10.38
C ALA A 72 -16.56 2.26 -11.21
N ARG A 73 -16.81 2.93 -12.34
CA ARG A 73 -17.74 2.40 -13.33
C ARG A 73 -17.06 1.27 -14.06
N LEU A 74 -17.53 0.04 -13.83
CA LEU A 74 -17.19 -1.08 -14.69
C LEU A 74 -17.85 -0.81 -16.05
N LYS A 75 -17.09 -0.29 -17.02
CA LYS A 75 -17.55 -0.17 -18.40
C LYS A 75 -17.50 -1.58 -19.00
N ARG A 76 -18.66 -2.22 -19.05
CA ARG A 76 -18.85 -3.52 -19.71
C ARG A 76 -18.88 -3.32 -21.23
#